data_AF-A0A3S4U5I0-F1
#
_entry.id   AF-A0A3S4U5I0-F1
#
_cell.length_a   1.000
_cell.length_b   1.000
_cell.length_c   1.000
_cell.angle_alpha   90.00
_cell.angle_beta   90.00
_cell.angle_gamma   90.00
#
_symmetry.space_group_name_H-M   'P 1'
#
loop_
_entity.id
_entity.type
_entity.pdbx_description
1 polymer ?
#
loop_
_entity_poly.entity_id
_entity_poly.type
_entity_poly.pdbx_seq_one_letter_code
_entity_poly.pdbx_strand_id
1 'polypeptide(L)'
;METLNYKFIELTEPKHLWVDYSQFADFDIKEYAKFISNLYKSIDEKIEPIMVSPELYNLSYTVLIQQICQVLPNGFSVCTKNPELWGSYV
;
A
#
# COMPACT_ATOMS: atom_id res chain seq x y z
N MET A 1 0.25 -2.41 14.92
CA MET A 1 -0.42 -1.28 14.26
C MET A 1 0.68 -0.42 13.69
N GLU A 2 0.81 -0.40 12.37
CA GLU A 2 1.75 0.43 11.62
C GLU A 2 1.39 1.92 11.81
N THR A 3 2.39 2.79 12.02
CA THR A 3 2.18 4.22 12.31
C THR A 3 3.12 5.10 11.48
N LEU A 4 2.64 6.27 11.09
CA LEU A 4 3.45 7.28 10.42
C LEU A 4 4.38 8.01 11.41
N ASN A 5 5.60 8.31 10.97
CA ASN A 5 6.49 9.22 11.70
C ASN A 5 6.25 10.66 11.24
N TYR A 6 5.24 11.31 11.81
CA TYR A 6 4.85 12.67 11.44
C TYR A 6 5.99 13.69 11.55
N LYS A 7 6.85 13.57 12.58
CA LYS A 7 8.02 14.46 12.72
C LYS A 7 8.96 14.36 11.52
N PHE A 8 9.15 13.15 10.99
CA PHE A 8 10.00 12.95 9.83
C PHE A 8 9.34 13.46 8.55
N ILE A 9 8.03 13.26 8.41
CA ILE A 9 7.25 13.80 7.28
C ILE A 9 7.32 15.34 7.27
N GLU A 10 7.11 15.98 8.42
CA GLU A 10 7.20 17.45 8.55
C GLU A 10 8.60 17.97 8.24
N LEU A 11 9.66 17.26 8.67
CA LEU A 11 11.04 17.68 8.44
C LEU A 11 11.47 17.52 6.97
N THR A 12 10.98 16.47 6.29
CA THR A 12 11.47 16.09 4.96
C THR A 12 10.56 16.53 3.83
N GLU A 13 9.30 16.87 4.11
CA GLU A 13 8.28 17.23 3.13
C GLU A 13 8.28 16.27 1.92
N PRO A 14 8.15 14.96 2.15
CA PRO A 14 8.44 13.97 1.12
C PRO A 14 7.36 14.04 0.03
N LYS A 15 7.78 14.00 -1.23
CA LYS A 15 6.83 13.85 -2.35
C LYS A 15 6.16 12.48 -2.37
N HIS A 16 6.90 11.41 -2.03
CA HIS A 16 6.41 10.05 -2.08
C HIS A 16 6.55 9.37 -0.72
N LEU A 17 5.57 8.53 -0.37
CA LEU A 17 5.58 7.73 0.85
C LEU A 17 5.60 6.24 0.50
N TRP A 18 6.59 5.52 1.03
CA TRP A 18 6.64 4.07 0.92
C TRP A 18 5.70 3.42 1.92
N VAL A 19 4.75 2.63 1.44
CA VAL A 19 3.69 2.03 2.25
C VAL A 19 3.85 0.52 2.24
N ASP A 20 4.15 -0.03 3.41
CA ASP A 20 4.42 -1.44 3.58
C ASP A 20 3.43 -2.09 4.54
N TYR A 21 3.04 -3.33 4.24
CA TYR A 21 2.15 -4.14 5.08
C TYR A 21 2.82 -5.46 5.43
N SER A 22 3.12 -5.64 6.71
CA SER A 22 4.00 -6.72 7.16
C SER A 22 3.30 -8.09 7.30
N GLN A 23 1.97 -8.12 7.28
CA GLN A 23 1.17 -9.29 7.68
C GLN A 23 0.64 -10.12 6.49
N PHE A 24 1.41 -10.25 5.40
CA PHE A 24 0.97 -11.04 4.24
C PHE A 24 0.86 -12.56 4.49
N ALA A 25 1.59 -13.09 5.47
CA ALA A 25 1.49 -14.51 5.84
C ALA A 25 0.12 -14.86 6.45
N ASP A 26 -0.46 -13.92 7.21
CA ASP A 26 -1.76 -14.04 7.86
C ASP A 26 -2.73 -12.99 7.28
N PHE A 27 -2.76 -12.88 5.95
CA PHE A 27 -3.48 -11.81 5.27
C PHE A 27 -4.99 -11.86 5.53
N ASP A 28 -5.53 -10.78 6.08
CA ASP A 28 -6.96 -10.52 6.20
C ASP A 28 -7.32 -9.24 5.43
N ILE A 29 -8.24 -9.37 4.47
CA ILE A 29 -8.62 -8.26 3.60
C ILE A 29 -9.27 -7.09 4.36
N LYS A 30 -9.97 -7.35 5.47
CA LYS A 30 -10.60 -6.29 6.26
C LYS A 30 -9.55 -5.52 7.07
N GLU A 31 -8.56 -6.22 7.62
CA GLU A 31 -7.45 -5.57 8.32
C GLU A 31 -6.58 -4.76 7.34
N TYR A 32 -6.31 -5.30 6.16
CA TYR A 32 -5.63 -4.57 5.10
C TYR A 32 -6.41 -3.31 4.66
N ALA A 33 -7.71 -3.43 4.40
CA ALA A 33 -8.55 -2.29 4.01
C ALA A 33 -8.62 -1.21 5.12
N LYS A 34 -8.68 -1.62 6.40
CA LYS A 34 -8.60 -0.68 7.53
C LYS A 34 -7.25 0.04 7.57
N PHE A 35 -6.15 -0.68 7.39
CA PHE A 35 -4.82 -0.12 7.34
C PHE A 35 -4.72 0.96 6.24
N ILE A 36 -5.10 0.63 5.01
CA ILE A 36 -5.06 1.57 3.88
C ILE A 36 -5.99 2.76 4.11
N SER A 37 -7.22 2.54 4.59
CA SER A 37 -8.16 3.64 4.86
C SER A 37 -7.65 4.60 5.92
N ASN A 38 -7.06 4.08 7.00
CA ASN A 38 -6.50 4.91 8.08
C ASN A 38 -5.29 5.69 7.59
N LEU A 39 -4.42 5.06 6.80
CA LEU A 39 -3.26 5.70 6.21
C LEU A 39 -3.69 6.84 5.26
N TYR A 40 -4.61 6.56 4.34
CA TYR A 40 -5.04 7.54 3.33
C TYR A 40 -5.66 8.79 3.96
N LYS A 41 -6.38 8.65 5.08
CA LYS A 41 -6.92 9.78 5.84
C LYS A 41 -5.86 10.58 6.61
N SER A 42 -4.68 10.00 6.80
CA SER A 42 -3.64 10.54 7.67
C SER A 42 -2.47 11.18 6.91
N ILE A 43 -2.36 10.93 5.60
CA ILE A 43 -1.33 11.52 4.74
C ILE A 43 -1.83 12.85 4.15
N ASP A 44 -0.92 13.81 3.98
CA ASP A 44 -1.21 15.04 3.26
C ASP A 44 -1.49 14.71 1.78
N GLU A 45 -2.48 15.38 1.18
CA GLU A 45 -2.90 15.16 -0.22
C GLU A 45 -1.77 15.37 -1.24
N LYS A 46 -0.72 16.11 -0.88
CA LYS A 46 0.47 16.32 -1.72
C LYS A 46 1.42 15.13 -1.76
N ILE A 47 1.26 14.18 -0.84
CA ILE A 47 2.14 13.02 -0.71
C ILE A 47 1.54 11.87 -1.51
N GLU A 48 2.30 11.37 -2.49
CA GLU A 48 1.90 10.24 -3.32
C GLU A 48 2.29 8.91 -2.62
N PRO A 49 1.32 8.09 -2.17
CA PRO A 49 1.63 6.80 -1.56
C PRO A 49 2.03 5.76 -2.63
N ILE A 50 3.08 5.01 -2.33
CA ILE A 50 3.55 3.87 -3.12
C ILE A 50 3.40 2.61 -2.28
N MET A 51 2.42 1.77 -2.63
CA MET A 51 2.18 0.50 -1.95
C MET A 51 3.19 -0.57 -2.37
N VAL A 52 3.74 -1.28 -1.39
CA VAL A 52 4.56 -2.47 -1.64
C VAL A 52 3.67 -3.65 -1.97
N SER A 53 3.89 -4.23 -3.14
CA SER A 53 3.15 -5.39 -3.58
C SER A 53 3.59 -6.67 -2.85
N PRO A 54 2.67 -7.57 -2.44
CA PRO A 54 3.00 -8.75 -1.65
C PRO A 54 3.98 -9.72 -2.33
N GLU A 55 4.01 -9.79 -3.66
CA GLU A 55 4.94 -10.67 -4.38
C GLU A 55 6.41 -10.22 -4.28
N LEU A 56 6.68 -9.02 -3.78
CA LEU A 56 8.03 -8.59 -3.44
C LEU A 56 8.60 -9.36 -2.25
N TYR A 57 7.73 -9.83 -1.35
CA TYR A 57 8.09 -10.70 -0.22
C TYR A 57 8.16 -12.17 -0.63
N ASN A 58 7.13 -12.65 -1.32
CA ASN A 58 7.05 -14.04 -1.76
C ASN A 58 6.10 -14.18 -2.96
N LEU A 59 6.54 -14.84 -4.03
CA LEU A 59 5.73 -15.03 -5.24
C LEU A 59 4.43 -15.80 -4.99
N SER A 60 4.36 -16.63 -3.95
CA SER A 60 3.11 -17.31 -3.55
C SER A 60 2.00 -16.35 -3.15
N TYR A 61 2.32 -15.12 -2.74
CA TYR A 61 1.34 -14.10 -2.37
C TYR A 61 0.76 -13.33 -3.56
N THR A 62 1.17 -13.65 -4.80
CA THR A 62 0.57 -13.08 -6.02
C THR A 62 -0.96 -13.27 -6.06
N VAL A 63 -1.47 -14.35 -5.44
CA VAL A 63 -2.90 -14.64 -5.32
C VAL A 63 -3.68 -13.58 -4.52
N LEU A 64 -2.99 -12.77 -3.71
CA LEU A 64 -3.61 -11.71 -2.90
C LEU A 64 -3.85 -10.43 -3.72
N ILE A 65 -3.13 -10.22 -4.83
CA ILE A 65 -3.16 -8.99 -5.63
C ILE A 65 -4.59 -8.64 -6.05
N GLN A 66 -5.35 -9.61 -6.56
CA GLN A 66 -6.72 -9.37 -7.01
C GLN A 66 -7.63 -8.84 -5.90
N GLN A 67 -7.48 -9.37 -4.68
CA GLN A 67 -8.25 -8.91 -3.52
C GLN A 67 -7.81 -7.51 -3.08
N ILE A 68 -6.50 -7.25 -3.10
CA ILE A 68 -5.93 -5.94 -2.75
C ILE A 68 -6.41 -4.85 -3.73
N CYS A 69 -6.37 -5.12 -5.04
CA CYS A 69 -6.82 -4.17 -6.06
C CYS A 69 -8.27 -3.72 -5.87
N GLN A 70 -9.15 -4.57 -5.30
CA GLN A 70 -10.55 -4.22 -5.05
C GLN A 70 -10.75 -3.22 -3.91
N VAL A 71 -9.78 -3.09 -3.00
CA VAL A 71 -9.88 -2.23 -1.82
C VAL A 71 -8.89 -1.06 -1.84
N LEU A 72 -7.93 -1.08 -2.77
CA LEU A 72 -6.95 -0.01 -2.92
C LEU A 72 -7.64 1.24 -3.50
N PRO A 73 -7.47 2.42 -2.87
CA PRO A 73 -8.04 3.66 -3.39
C PRO A 73 -7.44 4.02 -4.76
N ASN A 74 -8.27 4.62 -5.61
CA ASN A 74 -7.81 5.19 -6.89
C ASN A 74 -6.69 6.21 -6.64
N GLY A 75 -5.61 6.13 -7.44
CA GLY A 75 -4.47 7.05 -7.35
C GLY A 75 -3.28 6.53 -6.53
N PHE A 76 -3.36 5.35 -5.91
CA PHE A 76 -2.17 4.71 -5.34
C PHE A 76 -1.24 4.21 -6.43
N SER A 77 0.04 4.54 -6.30
CA SER A 77 1.08 3.86 -7.04
C SER A 77 1.42 2.54 -6.36
N VAL A 78 1.83 1.53 -7.13
CA VAL A 78 2.20 0.23 -6.59
C VAL A 78 3.60 -0.15 -7.08
N CYS A 79 4.49 -0.48 -6.15
CA CYS A 79 5.76 -1.09 -6.46
C CYS A 79 5.57 -2.59 -6.61
N THR A 80 5.72 -3.10 -7.83
CA THR A 80 5.42 -4.50 -8.20
C THR A 80 6.47 -5.06 -9.17
N LYS A 81 6.65 -6.38 -9.15
CA LYS A 81 7.41 -7.10 -10.20
C LYS A 81 6.56 -7.43 -11.43
N ASN A 82 5.23 -7.38 -11.30
CA ASN A 82 4.27 -7.81 -12.32
C ASN A 82 3.25 -6.69 -12.62
N PRO A 83 3.64 -5.62 -13.35
CA PRO A 83 2.77 -4.47 -13.62
C PRO A 83 1.45 -4.85 -14.29
N GLU A 84 1.45 -5.87 -15.15
CA GLU A 84 0.29 -6.41 -15.86
C GLU A 84 -0.85 -6.83 -14.91
N LEU A 85 -0.50 -7.40 -13.75
CA LEU A 85 -1.47 -7.88 -12.75
C LEU A 85 -2.16 -6.74 -12.02
N TRP A 86 -1.54 -5.56 -11.98
CA TRP A 86 -2.06 -4.38 -11.32
C TRP A 86 -2.78 -3.45 -12.29
N GLY A 87 -2.24 -3.25 -13.50
CA GLY A 87 -2.82 -2.39 -14.54
C GLY A 87 -4.15 -2.88 -15.13
N SER A 88 -4.61 -4.09 -14.77
CA SER A 88 -5.93 -4.59 -15.14
C SER A 88 -7.05 -4.10 -14.21
N TYR A 89 -6.71 -3.47 -13.08
CA TYR A 89 -7.66 -3.08 -12.03
C TYR A 89 -7.54 -1.61 -11.59
N VAL A 90 -6.55 -0.87 -12.12
CA VAL A 90 -6.27 0.55 -11.83
C VAL A 90 -6.45 1.37 -13.09
#